data_AF-A0A0N0CT49-F1
#
_entry.id   AF-A0A0N0CT49-F1
#
_cell.length_a   1.000
_cell.length_b   1.000
_cell.length_c   1.000
_cell.angle_alpha   90.00
_cell.angle_beta   90.00
_cell.angle_gamma   90.00
#
_symmetry.space_group_name_H-M   'P 1'
#
loop_
_entity.id
_entity.type
_entity.pdbx_description
1 polymer ?
#
loop_
_entity_poly.entity_id
_entity_poly.type
_entity_poly.pdbx_seq_one_letter_code
_entity_poly.pdbx_strand_id
1 'polypeptide(L)'
;MDKNSKYEAKNHPQFDEITSNGDGTADLMFNVEPDSVYLQFRDMSQAGDKAMVDIPTVKKTVSKEYLINTYYKTDEQRKHVDNCSKSILSEEVWDKQYDKSMHLDDN
;
A
#
# COMPACT_ATOMS: atom_id res chain seq x y z
N MET A 1 -7.31 -34.76 -22.44
CA MET A 1 -7.74 -33.45 -22.96
C MET A 1 -7.20 -32.39 -22.00
N ASP A 2 -6.22 -31.63 -22.52
CA ASP A 2 -5.73 -30.27 -22.20
C ASP A 2 -5.58 -29.91 -20.70
N LYS A 3 -4.39 -29.91 -20.06
CA LYS A 3 -3.19 -29.09 -20.34
C LYS A 3 -3.50 -27.63 -20.73
N ASN A 4 -4.26 -26.90 -19.91
CA ASN A 4 -4.25 -25.43 -19.96
C ASN A 4 -4.49 -24.82 -18.56
N SER A 5 -3.41 -24.60 -17.83
CA SER A 5 -3.24 -23.41 -17.00
C SER A 5 -1.76 -23.01 -17.05
N LYS A 6 -1.35 -22.59 -18.25
CA LYS A 6 -0.06 -21.95 -18.53
C LYS A 6 -0.32 -20.55 -19.09
N TYR A 7 -1.19 -19.80 -18.41
CA TYR A 7 -1.48 -18.39 -18.60
C TYR A 7 -2.03 -17.98 -17.21
N GLU A 8 -1.44 -17.11 -16.37
CA GLU A 8 -0.75 -15.84 -16.66
C GLU A 8 0.19 -15.36 -15.53
N ALA A 9 0.86 -16.24 -14.77
CA ALA A 9 1.63 -15.80 -13.58
C ALA A 9 3.07 -15.31 -13.87
N LYS A 10 3.30 -14.43 -14.86
CA LYS A 10 4.65 -13.87 -15.12
C LYS A 10 4.75 -12.35 -15.30
N ASN A 11 3.65 -11.61 -15.33
CA ASN A 11 3.68 -10.15 -15.50
C ASN A 11 2.68 -9.41 -14.60
N HIS A 12 2.38 -9.94 -13.41
CA HIS A 12 1.69 -9.10 -12.43
C HIS A 12 2.74 -8.17 -11.82
N PRO A 13 2.61 -6.84 -11.98
CA PRO A 13 3.48 -5.93 -11.26
C PRO A 13 3.36 -6.24 -9.77
N GLN A 14 4.50 -6.46 -9.11
CA GLN A 14 4.52 -6.61 -7.67
C GLN A 14 4.11 -5.26 -7.09
N PHE A 15 2.94 -5.24 -6.45
CA PHE A 15 2.43 -4.05 -5.80
C PHE A 15 3.03 -3.94 -4.41
N ASP A 16 3.47 -2.73 -4.07
CA ASP A 16 3.67 -2.34 -2.69
C ASP A 16 2.31 -2.00 -2.08
N GLU A 17 2.13 -2.31 -0.81
CA GLU A 17 0.85 -2.21 -0.12
C GLU A 17 0.99 -1.39 1.17
N ILE A 18 0.03 -0.49 1.41
CA ILE A 18 -0.09 0.28 2.65
C ILE A 18 -1.47 0.01 3.24
N THR A 19 -1.46 -0.46 4.49
CA THR A 19 -2.64 -0.71 5.32
C THR A 19 -2.66 0.31 6.45
N SER A 20 -3.71 1.13 6.50
CA SER A 20 -3.82 2.26 7.45
C SER A 20 -4.68 1.91 8.67
N ASN A 21 -5.56 0.91 8.56
CA ASN A 21 -6.58 0.58 9.57
C ASN A 21 -6.26 -0.67 10.40
N GLY A 22 -5.14 -1.35 10.14
CA GLY A 22 -4.70 -2.54 10.89
C GLY A 22 -5.55 -3.79 10.66
N ASP A 23 -6.45 -3.81 9.67
CA ASP A 23 -7.32 -4.97 9.38
C ASP A 23 -6.65 -6.04 8.51
N GLY A 24 -5.39 -5.83 8.12
CA GLY A 24 -4.61 -6.71 7.27
C GLY A 24 -4.92 -6.60 5.77
N THR A 25 -5.79 -5.66 5.36
CA THR A 25 -6.13 -5.39 3.96
C THR A 25 -5.56 -4.03 3.51
N ALA A 26 -4.83 -4.02 2.40
CA ALA A 26 -4.27 -2.80 1.84
C ALA A 26 -5.35 -1.79 1.42
N ASP A 27 -5.34 -0.60 2.03
CA ASP A 27 -6.10 0.57 1.61
C ASP A 27 -5.53 1.16 0.31
N LEU A 28 -4.21 1.09 0.16
CA LEU A 28 -3.48 1.60 -1.00
C LEU A 28 -2.51 0.54 -1.52
N MET A 29 -2.67 0.17 -2.79
CA MET A 29 -1.69 -0.61 -3.54
C MET A 29 -1.03 0.29 -4.58
N PHE A 30 0.28 0.22 -4.74
CA PHE A 30 0.97 1.00 -5.76
C PHE A 30 2.11 0.25 -6.44
N ASN A 31 2.39 0.63 -7.68
CA ASN A 31 3.55 0.15 -8.43
C ASN A 31 4.29 1.36 -9.01
N VAL A 32 5.59 1.45 -8.73
CA VAL A 32 6.45 2.53 -9.19
C VAL A 32 7.10 2.12 -10.51
N GLU A 33 6.66 2.74 -11.60
CA GLU A 33 7.24 2.59 -12.93
C GLU A 33 8.33 3.66 -13.15
N PRO A 34 9.11 3.65 -14.25
CA PRO A 34 10.16 4.64 -14.47
C PRO A 34 9.71 6.11 -14.34
N ASP A 35 8.57 6.48 -14.94
CA ASP A 35 8.08 7.87 -14.99
C ASP A 35 6.74 8.10 -14.28
N SER A 36 6.11 7.02 -13.82
CA SER A 36 4.75 7.01 -13.28
C SER A 36 4.66 6.19 -12.00
N VAL A 37 3.59 6.42 -11.27
CA VAL A 37 3.12 5.54 -10.20
C VAL A 37 1.70 5.15 -10.55
N TYR A 38 1.45 3.85 -10.64
CA TYR A 38 0.11 3.30 -10.74
C TYR A 38 -0.41 3.04 -9.32
N LEU A 39 -1.58 3.60 -9.00
CA LEU A 39 -2.20 3.61 -7.68
C LEU A 39 -3.55 2.90 -7.75
N GLN A 40 -3.84 2.07 -6.76
CA GLN A 40 -5.15 1.51 -6.50
C GLN A 40 -5.53 1.83 -5.06
N PHE A 41 -6.59 2.60 -4.87
CA PHE A 41 -7.10 2.94 -3.56
C PHE A 41 -8.45 2.26 -3.33
N ARG A 42 -8.62 1.68 -2.15
CA ARG A 42 -9.87 1.10 -1.67
C ARG A 42 -10.18 1.71 -0.31
N ASP A 43 -11.37 2.26 -0.16
CA ASP A 43 -11.83 2.74 1.13
C ASP A 43 -12.33 1.57 1.98
N MET A 44 -11.42 0.95 2.75
CA MET A 44 -11.77 -0.18 3.61
C MET A 44 -12.60 0.24 4.82
N SER A 45 -12.63 1.53 5.18
CA SER A 45 -13.41 2.03 6.31
C SER A 45 -14.93 1.86 6.13
N GLN A 46 -15.39 1.75 4.88
CA GLN A 46 -16.81 1.58 4.52
C GLN A 46 -17.11 0.18 3.95
N ALA A 47 -16.14 -0.74 3.98
CA ALA A 47 -16.26 -2.04 3.34
C ALA A 47 -17.26 -2.96 4.07
N GLY A 48 -17.27 -2.95 5.41
CA GLY A 48 -18.05 -3.90 6.21
C GLY A 48 -17.69 -5.34 5.85
N ASP A 49 -18.70 -6.21 5.72
CA ASP A 49 -18.51 -7.64 5.37
C ASP A 49 -18.48 -7.91 3.86
N LYS A 50 -18.33 -6.89 3.01
CA LYS A 50 -18.34 -7.06 1.55
C LYS A 50 -17.10 -7.82 1.09
N ALA A 51 -17.27 -8.65 0.06
CA ALA A 51 -16.13 -9.27 -0.60
C ALA A 51 -15.27 -8.19 -1.30
N MET A 52 -13.96 -8.42 -1.38
CA MET A 52 -13.00 -7.47 -1.97
C MET A 52 -13.35 -7.03 -3.39
N VAL A 53 -13.99 -7.91 -4.17
CA VAL A 53 -14.44 -7.64 -5.54
C VAL A 53 -15.56 -6.61 -5.61
N ASP A 54 -16.31 -6.44 -4.52
CA ASP A 54 -17.47 -5.55 -4.42
C ASP A 54 -17.10 -4.19 -3.82
N ILE A 55 -15.84 -4.02 -3.38
CA ILE A 55 -15.34 -2.76 -2.81
C ILE A 55 -14.95 -1.83 -3.96
N PRO A 56 -15.54 -0.62 -4.06
CA PRO A 56 -15.15 0.35 -5.06
C PRO A 56 -13.65 0.63 -5.02
N THR A 57 -12.97 0.38 -6.14
CA THR A 57 -11.53 0.62 -6.27
C THR A 57 -11.31 1.81 -7.20
N VAL A 58 -10.65 2.84 -6.68
CA VAL A 58 -10.16 3.96 -7.50
C VAL A 58 -8.80 3.59 -8.06
N LYS A 59 -8.65 3.65 -9.38
CA LYS A 59 -7.39 3.37 -10.08
C LYS A 59 -6.89 4.64 -10.75
N LYS A 60 -5.61 4.97 -10.56
CA LYS A 60 -5.02 6.17 -11.14
C LYS A 60 -3.56 5.96 -11.49
N THR A 61 -3.15 6.41 -12.66
CA THR A 61 -1.74 6.59 -13.00
C THR A 61 -1.39 8.05 -12.85
N VAL A 62 -0.32 8.35 -12.12
CA VAL A 62 0.15 9.71 -11.87
C VAL A 62 1.61 9.80 -12.24
N SER A 63 2.04 10.90 -12.89
CA SER A 63 3.46 11.07 -13.20
C SER A 63 4.27 11.38 -11.94
N LYS A 64 5.51 10.88 -11.89
CA LYS A 64 6.44 11.22 -10.82
C LYS A 64 6.72 12.71 -10.76
N GLU A 65 6.84 13.36 -11.92
CA GLU A 65 7.00 14.81 -12.01
C GLU A 65 5.86 15.56 -11.30
N TYR A 66 4.62 15.15 -11.53
CA TYR A 66 3.46 15.74 -10.84
C TYR A 66 3.57 15.54 -9.32
N LEU A 67 3.89 14.32 -8.87
CA LEU A 67 4.01 14.03 -7.43
C LEU A 67 5.12 14.86 -6.78
N ILE A 68 6.28 14.96 -7.41
CA ILE A 68 7.43 15.74 -6.92
C ILE A 68 7.08 17.23 -6.88
N ASN A 69 6.53 17.76 -7.97
CA ASN A 69 6.19 19.18 -8.06
C ASN A 69 5.05 19.60 -7.12
N THR A 70 4.16 18.67 -6.77
CA THR A 70 3.02 18.94 -5.90
C THR A 70 3.39 18.76 -4.42
N TYR A 71 4.09 17.68 -4.07
CA TYR A 71 4.25 17.22 -2.68
C TYR A 71 5.69 17.18 -2.18
N TYR A 72 6.70 17.43 -3.02
CA TYR A 72 8.13 17.30 -2.67
C TYR A 72 8.99 18.48 -3.15
N LYS A 73 8.36 19.61 -3.47
CA LYS A 73 9.00 20.74 -4.17
C LYS A 73 9.81 21.64 -3.23
N THR A 74 9.31 21.93 -2.04
CA THR A 74 9.97 22.83 -1.07
C THR A 74 10.77 22.05 -0.02
N ASP A 75 11.69 22.72 0.67
CA ASP A 75 12.47 22.08 1.74
C ASP A 75 11.58 21.60 2.90
N GLU A 76 10.53 22.34 3.22
CA GLU A 76 9.55 21.97 4.25
C GLU A 76 8.76 20.73 3.84
N GLN A 77 8.31 20.67 2.58
CA GLN A 77 7.62 19.49 2.03
C GLN A 77 8.52 18.26 2.04
N ARG A 78 9.79 18.40 1.61
CA ARG A 78 10.77 17.33 1.65
C ARG A 78 10.96 16.80 3.07
N LYS A 79 11.20 17.70 4.03
CA LYS A 79 11.35 17.34 5.44
C LYS A 79 10.11 16.62 5.99
N HIS A 80 8.92 17.07 5.62
CA HIS A 80 7.68 16.43 6.05
C HIS A 80 7.55 15.01 5.48
N VAL A 81 7.72 14.84 4.17
CA VAL A 81 7.63 13.53 3.50
C VAL A 81 8.71 12.57 4.00
N ASP A 82 9.95 13.03 4.18
CA ASP A 82 11.05 12.21 4.73
C ASP A 82 10.83 11.78 6.18
N ASN A 83 10.08 12.57 6.96
CA ASN A 83 9.72 12.20 8.32
C ASN A 83 8.57 11.19 8.31
N CYS A 84 7.55 11.41 7.47
CA CYS A 84 6.46 10.46 7.31
C CYS A 84 6.95 9.09 6.85
N SER A 85 7.88 9.03 5.89
CA SER A 85 8.42 7.75 5.39
C SER A 85 9.14 6.96 6.48
N LYS A 86 9.83 7.62 7.41
CA LYS A 86 10.47 6.97 8.57
C LYS A 86 9.49 6.43 9.60
N SER A 87 8.25 6.94 9.61
CA SER A 87 7.20 6.48 10.52
C SER A 87 6.42 5.27 9.97
N ILE A 88 6.58 4.95 8.69
CA ILE A 88 5.98 3.76 8.08
C ILE A 88 6.84 2.56 8.48
N LEU A 89 6.26 1.64 9.25
CA LEU A 89 6.93 0.42 9.67
C LEU A 89 6.93 -0.58 8.51
N SER A 90 8.03 -1.31 8.35
CA SER A 90 8.01 -2.52 7.53
C SER A 90 7.20 -3.61 8.24
N GLU A 91 6.68 -4.58 7.48
CA GLU A 91 5.94 -5.73 8.00
C GLU A 91 6.73 -6.45 9.12
N GLU A 92 8.03 -6.69 8.91
CA GLU A 92 8.91 -7.30 9.92
C GLU A 92 8.98 -6.52 11.25
N VAL A 93 8.90 -5.18 11.18
CA VAL A 93 8.93 -4.33 12.38
C VAL A 93 7.54 -4.26 13.02
N TRP A 94 6.49 -4.26 12.22
CA TRP A 94 5.11 -4.32 12.69
C TRP A 94 4.85 -5.59 13.49
N ASP A 95 5.19 -6.76 12.95
CA ASP A 95 4.96 -8.05 13.61
C ASP A 95 5.67 -8.13 14.96
N LYS A 96 6.93 -7.67 15.03
CA LYS A 96 7.70 -7.61 16.28
C LYS A 96 7.06 -6.68 17.33
N GLN A 97 6.43 -5.59 16.90
CA GLN A 97 5.74 -4.66 17.81
C GLN A 97 4.40 -5.23 18.27
N TYR A 98 3.66 -5.86 17.36
CA TYR A 98 2.39 -6.52 17.66
C TYR A 98 2.57 -7.66 18.67
N ASP A 99 3.52 -8.57 18.43
CA ASP A 99 3.87 -9.65 19.35
C ASP A 99 4.29 -9.12 20.72
N LYS A 100 5.08 -8.04 20.75
CA LYS A 100 5.50 -7.40 22.00
C LYS A 100 4.33 -6.79 22.77
N SER A 101 3.31 -6.27 22.09
CA SER A 101 2.11 -5.72 22.71
C SER A 101 1.20 -6.80 23.30
N MET A 102 1.05 -7.95 22.61
CA MET A 102 0.28 -9.10 23.09
C MET A 102 0.88 -9.76 24.34
N HIS A 103 2.20 -9.64 24.55
CA HIS A 103 2.89 -10.21 25.71
C HIS A 103 3.12 -9.21 26.87
N LEU A 104 2.60 -7.99 26.77
CA LEU A 104 2.70 -6.98 27.84
C LEU A 104 1.52 -7.02 28.84
N ASP A 105 0.42 -7.69 28.50
CA ASP A 105 -0.76 -7.83 29.38
C ASP A 105 -0.66 -9.01 30.36
N ASP A 106 0.44 -9.78 30.34
CA ASP A 106 0.65 -11.00 31.15
C ASP A 106 1.64 -10.84 32.33
N ASN A 107 1.94 -9.62 32.78
CA ASN A 107 2.75 -9.37 34.01
C ASN A 107 2.07 -8.44 35.03
#